data_AF-A0A922LC20-F1
#
_entry.id   AF-A0A922LC20-F1
#
_cell.length_a   1.000
_cell.length_b   1.000
_cell.length_c   1.000
_cell.angle_alpha   90.00
_cell.angle_beta   90.00
_cell.angle_gamma   90.00
#
_symmetry.space_group_name_H-M   'P 1'
#
loop_
_entity.id
_entity.type
_entity.pdbx_description
1 polymer ?
#
loop_
_entity_poly.entity_id
_entity_poly.type
_entity_poly.pdbx_seq_one_letter_code
_entity_poly.pdbx_strand_id
1 'polypeptide(L)'
;MSTTSTVNIVERDLQQLIKQARRLPTDDLEPCKDWTRQEMVRAQKLYEKINRMVIQSTPVISSDLFNEARECCNQLDLWIKRLEQNLTSANHSTYHTLVDLGKANQSR
;
A
#
# COMPACT_ATOMS: atom_id res chain seq x y z
N MET A 1 11.36 -20.43 -32.23
CA MET A 1 11.76 -20.60 -30.81
C MET A 1 12.02 -19.22 -30.23
N SER A 2 11.06 -18.62 -29.52
CA SER A 2 11.20 -17.24 -28.96
C SER A 2 10.58 -17.08 -27.56
N THR A 3 10.13 -18.16 -26.93
CA THR A 3 9.36 -18.14 -25.68
C THR A 3 10.21 -17.80 -24.45
N THR A 4 11.50 -18.13 -24.45
CA THR A 4 12.42 -17.83 -23.33
C THR A 4 12.66 -16.34 -23.12
N SER A 5 12.60 -15.54 -24.19
CA SER A 5 12.88 -14.10 -24.10
C SER A 5 11.73 -13.33 -23.44
N THR A 6 10.49 -13.69 -23.76
CA THR A 6 9.29 -13.07 -23.18
C THR A 6 9.10 -13.44 -21.70
N VAL A 7 9.39 -14.68 -21.31
CA VAL A 7 9.34 -15.09 -19.90
C VAL A 7 10.34 -14.30 -19.06
N ASN A 8 11.58 -14.15 -19.54
CA ASN A 8 12.61 -13.36 -18.86
C ASN A 8 12.25 -11.87 -18.70
N ILE A 9 11.50 -11.30 -19.66
CA ILE A 9 11.03 -9.91 -19.56
C ILE A 9 9.95 -9.79 -18.47
N VAL A 10 8.97 -10.71 -18.48
CA VAL A 10 7.88 -10.72 -17.49
C VAL A 10 8.41 -10.89 -16.07
N GLU A 11 9.35 -11.80 -15.84
CA GLU A 11 9.94 -12.00 -14.52
C GLU A 11 10.72 -10.77 -14.05
N ARG A 12 11.51 -10.12 -14.92
CA ARG A 12 12.22 -8.87 -14.58
C ARG A 12 11.26 -7.74 -14.24
N ASP A 13 10.22 -7.55 -15.03
CA ASP A 13 9.23 -6.50 -14.80
C ASP A 13 8.51 -6.73 -13.47
N LEU A 14 8.14 -7.98 -13.17
CA LEU A 14 7.53 -8.35 -11.89
C LEU A 14 8.47 -8.09 -10.70
N GLN A 15 9.75 -8.47 -10.82
CA GLN A 15 10.77 -8.18 -9.80
C GLN A 15 10.95 -6.68 -9.55
N GLN A 16 10.92 -5.86 -10.61
CA GLN A 16 11.00 -4.40 -10.47
C GLN A 16 9.79 -3.84 -9.71
N LEU A 17 8.58 -4.33 -10.01
CA LEU A 17 7.37 -3.92 -9.30
C LEU A 17 7.41 -4.31 -7.82
N ILE A 18 7.83 -5.54 -7.51
CA ILE A 18 8.02 -6.00 -6.12
C ILE A 18 9.00 -5.09 -5.40
N LYS A 19 10.14 -4.76 -6.04
CA LYS A 19 11.15 -3.87 -5.45
C LYS A 19 10.61 -2.46 -5.19
N GLN A 20 9.74 -1.94 -6.05
CA GLN A 20 9.08 -0.65 -5.84
C GLN A 20 8.07 -0.71 -4.70
N ALA A 21 7.26 -1.77 -4.66
CA ALA A 21 6.25 -1.98 -3.63
C ALA A 21 6.84 -2.13 -2.24
N ARG A 22 7.96 -2.85 -2.09
CA ARG A 22 8.65 -3.00 -0.79
C ARG A 22 9.21 -1.70 -0.20
N ARG A 23 9.33 -0.64 -0.99
CA ARG A 23 9.80 0.68 -0.55
C ARG A 23 8.68 1.59 -0.08
N LEU A 24 7.42 1.19 -0.26
CA LEU A 24 6.27 1.96 0.19
C LEU A 24 6.12 1.96 1.71
N PRO A 25 6.13 0.80 2.40
CA PRO A 25 5.90 0.80 3.84
C PRO A 25 7.03 1.55 4.55
N THR A 26 6.65 2.57 5.31
CA THR A 26 7.55 3.33 6.19
C THR A 26 7.11 3.17 7.64
N ASP A 27 8.06 3.23 8.56
CA ASP A 27 7.74 3.17 10.00
C ASP A 27 7.03 4.44 10.47
N ASP A 28 7.44 5.58 9.90
CA ASP A 28 6.87 6.89 10.18
C ASP A 28 5.71 7.20 9.25
N LEU A 29 4.53 7.41 9.83
CA LEU A 29 3.33 7.83 9.14
C LEU A 29 3.19 9.35 9.25
N GLU A 30 3.01 10.04 8.12
CA GLU A 30 2.68 11.46 8.17
C GLU A 30 1.25 11.68 8.71
N PRO A 31 1.03 12.74 9.52
CA PRO A 31 -0.30 13.11 10.00
C PRO A 31 -1.17 13.80 8.93
N CYS A 32 -0.64 14.01 7.72
CA CYS A 32 -1.33 14.69 6.63
C CYS A 32 -2.35 13.76 5.95
N LYS A 33 -3.64 14.11 6.03
CA LYS A 33 -4.73 13.32 5.42
C LYS A 33 -4.59 13.17 3.91
N ASP A 34 -4.13 14.21 3.22
CA ASP A 34 -3.93 14.18 1.77
C ASP A 34 -2.76 13.28 1.39
N TRP A 35 -1.68 13.30 2.17
CA TRP A 35 -0.57 12.36 2.01
C TRP A 35 -1.05 10.92 2.20
N THR A 36 -1.75 10.61 3.29
CA THR A 36 -2.28 9.27 3.56
C THR A 36 -3.18 8.76 2.42
N ARG A 37 -4.06 9.62 1.88
CA ARG A 37 -4.91 9.27 0.73
C ARG A 37 -4.09 9.00 -0.54
N GLN A 38 -3.11 9.85 -0.84
CA GLN A 38 -2.24 9.65 -2.01
C GLN A 38 -1.42 8.38 -1.88
N GLU A 39 -0.91 8.10 -0.69
CA GLU A 39 -0.13 6.91 -0.39
C GLU A 39 -0.96 5.63 -0.48
N MET A 40 -2.20 5.65 0.00
CA MET A 40 -3.16 4.55 -0.20
C MET A 40 -3.40 4.28 -1.70
N VAL A 41 -3.64 5.32 -2.50
CA VAL A 41 -3.84 5.18 -3.95
C VAL A 41 -2.60 4.60 -4.63
N ARG A 42 -1.40 5.01 -4.20
CA ARG A 42 -0.13 4.51 -4.74
C ARG A 42 0.07 3.03 -4.39
N ALA A 43 -0.19 2.64 -3.14
CA ALA A 43 -0.12 1.25 -2.70
C ALA A 43 -1.14 0.36 -3.42
N GLN A 44 -2.38 0.82 -3.55
CA GLN A 44 -3.45 0.11 -4.27
C GLN A 44 -3.10 -0.14 -5.75
N LYS A 45 -2.56 0.89 -6.43
CA LYS A 45 -2.12 0.75 -7.83
C LYS A 45 -1.00 -0.28 -7.99
N LEU A 46 -0.05 -0.31 -7.07
CA LEU A 46 1.05 -1.29 -7.10
C LEU A 46 0.54 -2.70 -6.81
N TYR A 47 -0.36 -2.85 -5.82
CA TYR A 47 -1.01 -4.11 -5.50
C TYR A 47 -1.73 -4.69 -6.73
N GLU A 48 -2.59 -3.89 -7.36
CA GLU A 48 -3.35 -4.33 -8.52
C GLU A 48 -2.46 -4.70 -9.70
N LYS A 49 -1.39 -3.93 -9.94
CA LYS A 49 -0.46 -4.19 -11.03
C LYS A 49 0.31 -5.49 -10.82
N ILE A 50 0.85 -5.71 -9.61
CA ILE A 50 1.55 -6.96 -9.26
C ILE A 50 0.58 -8.14 -9.36
N ASN A 51 -0.60 -8.05 -8.75
CA ASN A 51 -1.58 -9.12 -8.74
C ASN A 51 -2.05 -9.50 -10.16
N ARG A 52 -2.33 -8.50 -11.01
CA ARG A 52 -2.70 -8.74 -12.42
C ARG A 52 -1.58 -9.43 -13.19
N MET A 53 -0.33 -8.96 -13.04
CA MET A 53 0.81 -9.59 -13.70
C MET A 53 0.97 -11.04 -13.26
N VAL A 54 0.95 -11.31 -11.95
CA VAL A 54 1.05 -12.66 -11.39
C VAL A 54 -0.02 -13.59 -11.96
N ILE A 55 -1.29 -13.17 -11.97
CA ILE A 55 -2.39 -13.98 -12.51
C ILE A 55 -2.16 -14.31 -13.99
N GLN A 56 -1.74 -13.32 -14.78
CA GLN A 56 -1.48 -13.51 -16.22
C GLN A 56 -0.23 -14.34 -16.49
N SER A 57 0.76 -14.27 -15.62
CA SER A 57 2.07 -14.91 -15.80
C SER A 57 2.26 -16.17 -14.97
N THR A 58 1.26 -16.61 -14.19
CA THR A 58 1.31 -17.82 -13.35
C THR A 58 1.85 -19.05 -14.10
N PRO A 59 1.48 -19.36 -15.37
CA PRO A 59 2.00 -20.55 -16.05
C PRO A 59 3.47 -20.45 -16.48
N VAL A 60 4.09 -19.27 -16.40
CA VAL A 60 5.43 -19.01 -16.93
C VAL A 60 6.45 -18.52 -15.91
N ILE A 61 6.01 -17.96 -14.78
CA ILE A 61 6.92 -17.50 -13.72
C ILE A 61 7.33 -18.64 -12.80
N SER A 62 8.53 -18.54 -12.24
CA SER A 62 9.01 -19.43 -11.19
C SER A 62 8.12 -19.40 -9.95
N SER A 63 8.05 -20.54 -9.24
CA SER A 63 7.33 -20.66 -7.96
C SER A 63 7.85 -19.67 -6.92
N ASP A 64 9.16 -19.42 -6.92
CA ASP A 64 9.81 -18.52 -5.97
C ASP A 64 9.34 -17.08 -6.21
N LEU A 65 9.31 -16.64 -7.47
CA LEU A 65 8.83 -15.31 -7.83
C LEU A 65 7.32 -15.16 -7.59
N PHE A 66 6.54 -16.22 -7.84
CA PHE A 66 5.11 -16.24 -7.52
C PHE A 66 4.88 -16.04 -6.01
N ASN A 67 5.61 -16.79 -5.17
CA ASN A 67 5.53 -16.67 -3.73
C ASN A 67 5.97 -15.29 -3.25
N GLU A 68 7.05 -14.75 -3.83
CA GLU A 68 7.56 -13.42 -3.52
C GLU A 68 6.53 -12.32 -3.86
N ALA A 69 5.89 -12.43 -5.01
CA ALA A 69 4.86 -11.49 -5.44
C ALA A 69 3.62 -11.56 -4.54
N ARG A 70 3.20 -12.76 -4.14
CA ARG A 70 2.08 -12.96 -3.20
C ARG A 70 2.37 -12.35 -1.84
N GLU A 71 3.58 -12.58 -1.32
CA GLU A 71 4.02 -11.96 -0.07
C GLU A 71 4.05 -10.44 -0.17
N CYS A 72 4.54 -9.91 -1.30
CA CYS A 72 4.51 -8.47 -1.55
C CYS A 72 3.08 -7.90 -1.58
N CYS A 73 2.12 -8.62 -2.18
CA CYS A 73 0.70 -8.25 -2.16
C CYS A 73 0.14 -8.22 -0.74
N ASN A 74 0.47 -9.22 0.10
CA ASN A 74 0.06 -9.25 1.51
C ASN A 74 0.62 -8.03 2.26
N GLN A 75 1.88 -7.67 2.04
CA GLN A 75 2.52 -6.51 2.68
C GLN A 75 1.86 -5.19 2.27
N LEU A 76 1.50 -5.05 0.99
CA LEU A 76 0.77 -3.88 0.52
C LEU A 76 -0.64 -3.79 1.13
N ASP A 77 -1.35 -4.90 1.25
CA ASP A 77 -2.67 -4.94 1.90
C ASP A 77 -2.59 -4.53 3.39
N LEU A 78 -1.58 -5.04 4.12
CA LEU A 78 -1.32 -4.63 5.50
C LEU A 78 -0.97 -3.14 5.61
N TRP A 79 -0.18 -2.63 4.67
CA TRP A 79 0.18 -1.21 4.62
C TRP A 79 -1.04 -0.32 4.38
N ILE A 80 -1.91 -0.69 3.43
CA ILE A 80 -3.16 0.04 3.15
C ILE A 80 -4.04 0.07 4.40
N LYS A 81 -4.22 -1.07 5.08
CA LYS A 81 -4.97 -1.14 6.35
C LYS A 81 -4.39 -0.23 7.43
N ARG A 82 -3.05 -0.15 7.53
CA ARG A 82 -2.38 0.75 8.48
C ARG A 82 -2.65 2.22 8.14
N LEU A 83 -2.65 2.59 6.86
CA LEU A 83 -3.00 3.94 6.40
C LEU A 83 -4.46 4.29 6.69
N GLU A 84 -5.38 3.34 6.50
CA GLU A 84 -6.81 3.52 6.85
C GLU A 84 -7.02 3.77 8.34
N GLN A 85 -6.32 3.00 9.19
CA GLN A 85 -6.35 3.18 10.64
C GLN A 85 -5.81 4.55 11.07
N ASN A 86 -4.72 5.02 10.44
CA ASN A 86 -4.18 6.36 10.67
C ASN A 86 -5.21 7.45 10.31
N LEU A 87 -5.83 7.35 9.13
CA LEU A 87 -6.83 8.30 8.68
C LEU A 87 -8.04 8.36 9.63
N THR A 88 -8.47 7.21 10.14
CA THR A 88 -9.59 7.10 11.08
C THR A 88 -9.23 7.72 12.43
N SER A 89 -8.04 7.42 12.96
CA SER A 89 -7.54 7.97 14.22
C SER A 89 -7.39 9.51 14.17
N ALA A 90 -6.88 10.03 13.05
CA ALA A 90 -6.76 11.47 12.82
C ALA A 90 -8.13 12.18 12.71
N ASN A 91 -9.22 11.47 12.39
CA ASN A 91 -10.57 12.04 12.39
C ASN A 91 -11.19 12.07 13.79
N HIS A 92 -10.91 11.09 14.66
CA HIS A 92 -11.43 11.05 16.03
C HIS A 92 -10.75 12.07 16.96
N SER A 93 -9.47 12.39 16.74
CA SER A 93 -8.75 13.36 17.57
C SER A 93 -9.29 14.80 17.48
N THR A 94 -9.97 15.18 16.38
CA THR A 94 -10.47 16.55 16.20
C THR A 94 -11.70 16.86 17.07
N TYR A 95 -12.45 15.84 17.50
CA TYR A 95 -13.71 16.06 18.23
C TYR A 95 -13.52 16.34 19.73
N HIS A 96 -12.39 15.95 20.31
CA HIS A 96 -12.16 16.21 21.74
C HIS A 96 -11.83 17.68 22.02
N THR A 97 -11.09 18.36 21.12
CA THR A 97 -10.62 19.73 21.37
C THR A 97 -11.71 20.79 21.25
N LEU A 98 -12.70 20.61 20.37
CA LEU A 98 -13.78 21.60 20.18
C LEU A 98 -14.81 21.60 21.33
N VAL A 99 -15.08 20.43 21.92
CA VAL A 99 -15.99 20.30 23.06
C VAL A 99 -15.36 20.90 24.33
N ASP A 100 -14.05 20.77 24.49
CA ASP A 100 -13.33 21.31 25.66
C ASP A 100 -13.15 22.84 25.59
N LEU A 101 -13.06 23.43 24.39
CA LEU A 101 -13.04 24.89 24.21
C LEU A 101 -14.40 25.57 24.49
N GLY A 102 -15.51 24.86 24.27
CA GLY A 102 -16.86 25.37 24.56
C GLY A 102 -17.16 25.48 26.06
N LYS A 103 -16.58 24.60 26.88
CA LYS A 103 -16.77 24.61 28.34
C LYS A 103 -15.93 25.67 29.06
N ALA A 104 -14.76 26.03 28.52
CA ALA A 104 -13.90 27.07 29.08
C ALA A 104 -14.52 28.48 28.99
N ASN A 105 -15.48 28.71 28.08
CA ASN A 105 -16.11 30.02 27.86
C ASN A 105 -17.45 30.20 28.61
N GLN A 106 -17.91 29.18 29.37
CA GLN A 106 -19.14 29.24 30.16
C GLN A 106 -18.89 29.48 31.66
N SER A 107 -17.64 29.74 32.06
CA SER A 107 -17.27 30.07 33.44
C SER A 107 -17.19 31.59 33.65
N ARG A 108 -18.32 32.30 33.56
CA ARG A 108 -18.49 33.65 34.11
C ARG A 108 -19.91 33.84 34.63
#